data_AF-A0A3A0DP75-F1
#
_entry.id   AF-A0A3A0DP75-F1
#
_cell.length_a   1.000
_cell.length_b   1.000
_cell.length_c   1.000
_cell.angle_alpha   90.00
_cell.angle_beta   90.00
_cell.angle_gamma   90.00
#
_symmetry.space_group_name_H-M   'P 1'
#
loop_
_entity.id
_entity.type
_entity.pdbx_description
1 polymer ?
#
loop_
_entity_poly.entity_id
_entity_poly.type
_entity_poly.pdbx_seq_one_letter_code
_entity_poly.pdbx_strand_id
1 'polypeptide(L)'
;MPTKRFSKFTIAAMTAAIATLSFAGEPKNSDKAPNLEGSYKLIMRRLPDGSMQTAPEINGLLTFTKTHKNLNIVWKDAQGKLHSHAIVSTYKLTATDYSETILFGVENDAAGAQKTNYDLSGQSRSVPLVANGNHLEFQLPFYHAKMAFDENWITTKTEGKFTDYWERVE
;
A
#
# COMPACT_ATOMS: atom_id res chain seq x y z
N MET A 1 -61.75 -47.89 0.16
CA MET A 1 -62.94 -47.12 0.59
C MET A 1 -63.06 -47.25 2.11
N PRO A 2 -63.50 -46.23 2.89
CA PRO A 2 -63.86 -44.83 2.58
C PRO A 2 -63.13 -43.78 3.48
N THR A 3 -62.66 -42.63 2.93
CA THR A 3 -63.17 -41.23 3.03
C THR A 3 -63.36 -40.65 4.45
N LYS A 4 -62.82 -39.49 4.84
CA LYS A 4 -63.19 -38.06 4.56
C LYS A 4 -62.39 -37.22 5.62
N ARG A 5 -62.09 -35.92 5.58
CA ARG A 5 -62.62 -34.72 4.91
C ARG A 5 -61.61 -33.56 5.10
N PHE A 6 -61.67 -32.60 4.18
CA PHE A 6 -60.90 -31.34 4.11
C PHE A 6 -61.13 -30.35 5.27
N SER A 7 -60.12 -29.53 5.54
CA SER A 7 -60.31 -28.09 5.80
C SER A 7 -59.14 -27.30 5.20
N LYS A 8 -59.48 -26.30 4.38
CA LYS A 8 -58.57 -25.41 3.66
C LYS A 8 -58.19 -24.26 4.58
N PHE A 9 -56.90 -23.98 4.75
CA PHE A 9 -56.44 -22.67 5.17
C PHE A 9 -55.60 -22.07 4.05
N THR A 10 -56.20 -21.08 3.38
CA THR A 10 -55.53 -20.13 2.51
C THR A 10 -54.82 -19.13 3.42
N ILE A 11 -53.48 -19.02 3.34
CA ILE A 11 -52.77 -17.83 3.81
C ILE A 11 -51.79 -17.41 2.70
N ALA A 12 -51.88 -16.12 2.41
CA ALA A 12 -51.32 -15.36 1.31
C ALA A 12 -49.82 -15.58 1.07
N ALA A 13 -49.46 -15.64 -0.22
CA ALA A 13 -48.10 -15.42 -0.68
C ALA A 13 -47.68 -13.99 -0.33
N MET A 14 -46.68 -13.86 0.54
CA MET A 14 -46.03 -12.59 0.84
C MET A 14 -44.80 -12.49 -0.07
N THR A 15 -44.95 -11.81 -1.20
CA THR A 15 -43.86 -11.46 -2.11
C THR A 15 -42.99 -10.42 -1.41
N ALA A 16 -41.86 -10.85 -0.83
CA ALA A 16 -40.85 -9.93 -0.35
C ALA A 16 -40.01 -9.45 -1.53
N ALA A 17 -40.33 -8.25 -2.04
CA ALA A 17 -39.43 -7.51 -2.93
C ALA A 17 -38.18 -7.12 -2.15
N ILE A 18 -37.05 -7.79 -2.43
CA ILE A 18 -35.73 -7.34 -2.01
C ILE A 18 -35.40 -6.13 -2.90
N ALA A 19 -35.66 -4.93 -2.39
CA ALA A 19 -35.11 -3.72 -2.96
C ALA A 19 -33.60 -3.74 -2.75
N THR A 20 -32.85 -3.94 -3.83
CA THR A 20 -31.42 -3.69 -3.88
C THR A 20 -31.18 -2.20 -3.63
N LEU A 21 -30.75 -1.85 -2.41
CA LEU A 21 -30.13 -0.56 -2.15
C LEU A 21 -28.73 -0.58 -2.75
N SER A 22 -28.66 -0.26 -4.04
CA SER A 22 -27.43 0.15 -4.71
C SER A 22 -27.00 1.50 -4.11
N PHE A 23 -26.17 1.49 -3.07
CA PHE A 23 -25.34 2.64 -2.76
C PHE A 23 -24.13 2.63 -3.70
N ALA A 24 -24.39 2.83 -4.99
CA ALA A 24 -23.38 3.32 -5.93
C ALA A 24 -23.40 4.85 -5.84
N GLY A 25 -22.89 5.38 -4.73
CA GLY A 25 -22.36 6.73 -4.76
C GLY A 25 -21.06 6.64 -5.57
N GLU A 26 -21.09 7.06 -6.83
CA GLU A 26 -19.85 7.27 -7.58
C GLU A 26 -18.93 8.13 -6.70
N PRO A 27 -17.68 7.69 -6.42
CA PRO A 27 -16.74 8.55 -5.75
C PRO A 27 -16.62 9.80 -6.61
N LYS A 28 -16.98 10.96 -6.05
CA LYS A 28 -16.68 12.25 -6.66
C LYS A 28 -15.18 12.26 -6.90
N ASN A 29 -14.76 12.05 -8.15
CA ASN A 29 -13.41 12.29 -8.58
C ASN A 29 -13.05 13.71 -8.12
N SER A 30 -12.10 13.82 -7.21
CA SER A 30 -11.38 15.07 -7.06
C SER A 30 -10.75 15.32 -8.43
N ASP A 31 -11.07 16.46 -9.07
CA ASP A 31 -10.47 16.86 -10.36
C ASP A 31 -8.94 17.06 -10.28
N LYS A 32 -8.36 16.92 -9.08
CA LYS A 32 -6.92 16.91 -8.88
C LYS A 32 -6.41 15.50 -9.11
N ALA A 33 -5.69 15.32 -10.21
CA ALA A 33 -4.96 14.10 -10.47
C ALA A 33 -4.14 13.69 -9.22
N PRO A 34 -4.14 12.40 -8.86
CA PRO A 34 -3.26 11.85 -7.83
C PRO A 34 -1.83 12.38 -8.02
N ASN A 35 -1.25 13.01 -6.99
CA ASN A 35 0.11 13.54 -7.05
C ASN A 35 0.97 12.97 -5.92
N LEU A 36 2.02 12.25 -6.29
CA LEU A 36 3.00 11.69 -5.34
C LEU A 36 4.22 12.60 -5.18
N GLU A 37 4.42 13.56 -6.09
CA GLU A 37 5.62 14.40 -6.17
C GLU A 37 5.93 15.03 -4.82
N GLY A 38 7.20 14.99 -4.42
CA GLY A 38 7.70 15.48 -3.15
C GLY A 38 8.82 14.60 -2.59
N SER A 39 9.46 15.11 -1.54
CA SER A 39 10.42 14.35 -0.74
C SER A 39 9.80 14.03 0.62
N TYR A 40 10.00 12.79 1.08
CA TYR A 40 9.40 12.27 2.30
C TYR A 40 10.49 11.65 3.18
N LYS A 41 10.57 12.12 4.42
CA LYS A 41 11.50 11.61 5.42
C LYS A 41 10.81 10.57 6.28
N LEU A 42 11.47 9.43 6.49
CA LEU A 42 11.02 8.44 7.47
C LEU A 42 11.20 9.00 8.87
N ILE A 43 10.10 9.18 9.60
CA ILE A 43 10.13 9.72 10.96
C ILE A 43 10.02 8.63 12.02
N MET A 44 9.37 7.50 11.70
CA MET A 44 9.14 6.42 12.66
C MET A 44 8.80 5.10 11.97
N ARG A 45 9.25 3.99 12.55
CA ARG A 45 8.80 2.62 12.25
C ARG A 45 8.20 1.99 13.51
N ARG A 46 7.00 1.44 13.39
CA ARG A 46 6.35 0.60 14.40
C ARG A 46 6.55 -0.87 14.07
N LEU A 47 7.06 -1.63 15.04
CA LEU A 47 7.24 -3.09 14.94
C LEU A 47 6.01 -3.86 15.46
N PRO A 48 5.91 -5.17 15.21
CA PRO A 48 4.72 -5.96 15.56
C PRO A 48 4.51 -6.08 17.07
N ASP A 49 5.59 -6.00 17.85
CA ASP A 49 5.55 -5.97 19.32
C ASP A 49 5.11 -4.61 19.90
N GLY A 50 4.83 -3.63 19.02
CA GLY A 50 4.43 -2.28 19.40
C GLY A 50 5.59 -1.34 19.70
N SER A 51 6.83 -1.82 19.68
CA SER A 51 8.01 -0.97 19.82
C SER A 51 8.15 -0.02 18.62
N MET A 52 8.82 1.09 18.87
CA MET A 52 9.02 2.16 17.89
C MET A 52 10.52 2.35 17.63
N GLN A 53 10.87 2.50 16.36
CA GLN A 53 12.20 2.91 15.93
C GLN A 53 12.11 4.32 15.35
N THR A 54 13.00 5.19 15.79
CA THR A 54 13.21 6.54 15.24
C THR A 54 14.69 6.74 14.94
N ALA A 55 15.08 7.87 14.37
CA ALA A 55 16.50 8.20 14.23
C ALA A 55 17.22 8.12 15.60
N PRO A 56 18.46 7.60 15.67
CA PRO A 56 19.28 7.11 14.56
C PRO A 56 19.09 5.62 14.21
N GLU A 57 18.20 4.90 14.89
CA GLU A 57 18.00 3.45 14.69
C GLU A 57 17.37 3.11 13.33
N ILE A 58 16.65 4.08 12.77
CA ILE A 58 16.12 4.01 11.41
C ILE A 58 16.23 5.39 10.75
N ASN A 59 16.59 5.42 9.48
CA ASN A 59 16.57 6.60 8.65
C ASN A 59 16.13 6.25 7.24
N GLY A 60 15.42 7.15 6.58
CA GLY A 60 15.04 6.95 5.20
C GLY A 60 14.60 8.24 4.52
N LEU A 61 14.81 8.28 3.22
CA LEU A 61 14.34 9.33 2.33
C LEU A 61 13.72 8.67 1.10
N LEU A 62 12.50 9.10 0.79
CA LEU A 62 11.74 8.68 -0.38
C LEU A 62 11.40 9.94 -1.18
N THR A 63 11.79 9.99 -2.44
CA THR A 63 11.50 11.13 -3.32
C THR A 63 10.75 10.64 -4.55
N PHE A 64 9.66 11.33 -4.87
CA PHE A 64 8.95 11.21 -6.14
C PHE A 64 9.14 12.51 -6.93
N THR A 65 9.62 12.38 -8.15
CA THR A 65 9.47 13.41 -9.20
C THR A 65 8.29 13.02 -10.08
N LYS A 66 7.98 13.81 -11.11
CA LYS A 66 6.89 13.48 -12.05
C LYS A 66 6.95 12.06 -12.64
N THR A 67 8.15 11.51 -12.81
CA THR A 67 8.36 10.22 -13.51
C THR A 67 9.30 9.26 -12.81
N HIS A 68 9.96 9.68 -11.73
CA HIS A 68 10.96 8.87 -11.04
C HIS A 68 10.67 8.76 -9.56
N LYS A 69 10.99 7.61 -8.99
CA LYS A 69 11.02 7.36 -7.56
C LYS A 69 12.44 6.98 -7.14
N ASN A 70 12.92 7.60 -6.07
CA ASN A 70 14.14 7.23 -5.37
C ASN A 70 13.81 6.88 -3.92
N LEU A 71 14.23 5.72 -3.42
CA LEU A 71 14.12 5.32 -2.03
C LEU A 71 15.51 5.01 -1.49
N ASN A 72 15.83 5.51 -0.30
CA ASN A 72 16.94 5.02 0.50
C ASN A 72 16.42 4.81 1.92
N ILE A 73 16.69 3.64 2.50
CA ILE A 73 16.34 3.33 3.89
C ILE A 73 17.45 2.49 4.52
N VAL A 74 17.76 2.79 5.77
CA VAL A 74 18.67 2.02 6.62
C VAL A 74 18.04 1.85 7.99
N TRP A 75 18.14 0.66 8.57
CA TRP A 75 17.62 0.39 9.90
C TRP A 75 18.50 -0.61 10.64
N LYS A 76 18.47 -0.55 11.98
CA LYS A 76 19.03 -1.58 12.84
C LYS A 76 17.97 -2.62 13.21
N ASP A 77 18.34 -3.89 13.21
CA ASP A 77 17.53 -4.93 13.84
C ASP A 77 17.72 -4.96 15.36
N ALA A 78 17.03 -5.89 16.03
CA ALA A 78 17.10 -6.04 17.49
C ALA A 78 18.50 -6.39 18.01
N GLN A 79 19.40 -6.89 17.15
CA GLN A 79 20.79 -7.21 17.48
C GLN A 79 21.73 -6.04 17.14
N GLY A 80 21.20 -4.89 16.69
CA GLY A 80 21.98 -3.71 16.29
C GLY A 80 22.58 -3.81 14.90
N LYS A 81 22.19 -4.82 14.09
CA LYS A 81 22.74 -5.08 12.77
C LYS A 81 22.11 -4.16 11.73
N LEU A 82 22.94 -3.54 10.88
CA LEU A 82 22.48 -2.60 9.87
C LEU A 82 22.00 -3.29 8.59
N HIS A 83 20.74 -3.08 8.27
CA HIS A 83 20.13 -3.44 6.99
C HIS A 83 19.89 -2.18 6.19
N SER A 84 19.98 -2.26 4.86
CA SER A 84 19.69 -1.13 4.00
C SER A 84 19.07 -1.55 2.68
N HIS A 85 18.24 -0.67 2.14
CA HIS A 85 17.63 -0.84 0.83
C HIS A 85 17.67 0.50 0.11
N ALA A 86 18.15 0.52 -1.14
CA ALA A 86 18.07 1.69 -2.00
C ALA A 86 17.57 1.33 -3.40
N ILE A 87 16.71 2.16 -3.97
CA ILE A 87 16.07 1.93 -5.28
C ILE A 87 16.02 3.24 -6.05
N VAL A 88 16.28 3.15 -7.35
CA VAL A 88 15.90 4.13 -8.34
C VAL A 88 15.00 3.45 -9.36
N SER A 89 13.86 4.06 -9.66
CA SER A 89 12.87 3.52 -10.58
C SER A 89 12.19 4.65 -11.35
N THR A 90 11.64 4.31 -12.51
CA THR A 90 10.59 5.15 -13.11
C THR A 90 9.23 4.66 -12.65
N TYR A 91 8.25 5.55 -12.63
CA TYR A 91 6.88 5.17 -12.37
C TYR A 91 5.89 5.91 -13.27
N LYS A 92 4.70 5.32 -13.39
CA LYS A 92 3.53 5.94 -13.99
C LYS A 92 2.35 5.76 -13.06
N LEU A 93 1.63 6.86 -12.80
CA LEU A 93 0.41 6.86 -12.03
C LEU A 93 -0.75 7.24 -12.95
N THR A 94 -1.80 6.43 -12.93
CA THR A 94 -3.07 6.71 -13.60
C THR A 94 -4.17 6.88 -12.54
N ALA A 95 -5.43 7.00 -12.97
CA ALA A 95 -6.56 6.99 -12.04
C ALA A 95 -6.80 5.61 -11.38
N THR A 96 -6.31 4.52 -11.98
CA THR A 96 -6.63 3.15 -11.56
C THR A 96 -5.41 2.29 -11.25
N ASP A 97 -4.21 2.70 -11.68
CA ASP A 97 -3.02 1.87 -11.62
C ASP A 97 -1.78 2.67 -11.23
N TYR A 98 -0.87 1.99 -10.55
CA TYR A 98 0.51 2.38 -10.37
C TYR A 98 1.42 1.38 -11.09
N SER A 99 2.30 1.88 -11.94
CA SER A 99 3.32 1.07 -12.63
C SER A 99 4.70 1.52 -12.21
N GLU A 100 5.60 0.58 -11.98
CA GLU A 100 7.00 0.86 -11.62
C GLU A 100 7.95 0.04 -12.48
N THR A 101 9.06 0.65 -12.89
CA THR A 101 10.16 -0.02 -13.57
C THR A 101 11.45 0.21 -12.80
N ILE A 102 12.07 -0.88 -12.31
CA ILE A 102 13.34 -0.80 -11.57
C ILE A 102 14.47 -0.43 -12.53
N LEU A 103 15.17 0.68 -12.24
CA LEU A 103 16.39 1.08 -12.97
C LEU A 103 17.63 0.59 -12.22
N PHE A 104 17.58 0.65 -10.89
CA PHE A 104 18.64 0.24 -9.98
C PHE A 104 18.03 -0.12 -8.64
N GLY A 105 18.46 -1.24 -8.06
CA GLY A 105 18.17 -1.63 -6.69
C GLY A 105 19.43 -2.12 -6.00
N VAL A 106 19.55 -1.85 -4.71
CA VAL A 106 20.60 -2.44 -3.88
C VAL A 106 20.05 -2.77 -2.50
N GLU A 107 20.30 -4.01 -2.07
CA GLU A 107 19.90 -4.49 -0.75
C GLU A 107 21.11 -5.05 -0.01
N ASN A 108 21.21 -4.71 1.27
CA ASN A 108 22.13 -5.31 2.22
C ASN A 108 21.28 -5.98 3.30
N ASP A 109 21.09 -7.29 3.16
CA ASP A 109 20.56 -8.12 4.24
C ASP A 109 21.75 -8.46 5.13
N ALA A 110 21.80 -7.83 6.30
CA ALA A 110 23.03 -7.86 7.06
C ALA A 110 23.48 -9.30 7.41
N ALA A 111 22.54 -10.27 7.37
CA ALA A 111 22.63 -11.67 6.91
C ALA A 111 23.88 -12.56 7.11
N GLY A 112 25.11 -12.06 7.22
CA GLY A 112 26.32 -12.88 7.32
C GLY A 112 26.75 -13.47 5.97
N ALA A 113 28.01 -13.24 5.60
CA ALA A 113 28.73 -13.76 4.42
C ALA A 113 28.17 -13.54 3.00
N GLN A 114 26.94 -13.04 2.80
CA GLN A 114 26.45 -12.52 1.51
C GLN A 114 26.18 -11.01 1.66
N LYS A 115 26.99 -10.16 1.02
CA LYS A 115 26.95 -9.66 -0.37
C LYS A 115 25.72 -8.80 -0.63
N THR A 116 25.97 -7.49 -0.58
CA THR A 116 25.18 -6.47 -1.26
C THR A 116 24.66 -6.99 -2.60
N ASN A 117 23.34 -7.10 -2.72
CA ASN A 117 22.68 -7.58 -3.92
C ASN A 117 22.29 -6.39 -4.78
N TYR A 118 22.69 -6.40 -6.06
CA TYR A 118 22.34 -5.36 -7.02
C TYR A 118 21.27 -5.88 -7.98
N ASP A 119 20.25 -5.07 -8.21
CA ASP A 119 19.21 -5.30 -9.20
C ASP A 119 19.32 -4.25 -10.32
N LEU A 120 19.56 -4.73 -11.54
CA LEU A 120 19.60 -3.93 -12.78
C LEU A 120 18.66 -4.54 -13.83
N SER A 121 17.65 -5.29 -13.40
CA SER A 121 16.88 -6.15 -14.30
C SER A 121 15.99 -5.38 -15.28
N GLY A 122 15.70 -4.10 -15.03
CA GLY A 122 14.76 -3.33 -15.86
C GLY A 122 13.32 -3.84 -15.76
N GLN A 123 12.98 -4.62 -14.73
CA GLN A 123 11.65 -5.23 -14.63
C GLN A 123 10.60 -4.15 -14.42
N SER A 124 9.44 -4.32 -15.08
CA SER A 124 8.28 -3.45 -14.95
C SER A 124 7.07 -4.23 -14.48
N ARG A 125 6.33 -3.68 -13.51
CA ARG A 125 5.09 -4.28 -12.97
C ARG A 125 4.07 -3.19 -12.66
N SER A 126 2.80 -3.56 -12.81
CA SER A 126 1.66 -2.70 -12.49
C SER A 126 0.79 -3.34 -11.42
N VAL A 127 0.18 -2.49 -10.60
CA VAL A 127 -0.73 -2.87 -9.52
C VAL A 127 -1.94 -1.91 -9.54
N PRO A 128 -3.13 -2.40 -9.15
CA PRO A 128 -4.28 -1.53 -9.00
C PRO A 128 -4.06 -0.54 -7.86
N LEU A 129 -4.64 0.64 -8.04
CA LEU A 129 -4.66 1.76 -7.11
C LEU A 129 -6.09 1.98 -6.63
N VAL A 130 -6.24 2.31 -5.35
CA VAL A 130 -7.50 2.77 -4.76
C VAL A 130 -7.35 4.26 -4.43
N ALA A 131 -8.21 5.10 -5.01
CA ALA A 131 -8.24 6.54 -4.78
C ALA A 131 -9.55 6.96 -4.11
N ASN A 132 -9.47 7.68 -2.98
CA ASN A 132 -10.60 8.22 -2.25
C ASN A 132 -10.31 9.67 -1.83
N GLY A 133 -10.69 10.64 -2.68
CA GLY A 133 -10.41 12.06 -2.44
C GLY A 133 -8.91 12.35 -2.45
N ASN A 134 -8.35 12.74 -1.30
CA ASN A 134 -6.92 13.00 -1.14
C ASN A 134 -6.11 11.76 -0.68
N HIS A 135 -6.79 10.63 -0.48
CA HIS A 135 -6.17 9.38 -0.07
C HIS A 135 -5.90 8.48 -1.28
N LEU A 136 -4.69 7.93 -1.38
CA LEU A 136 -4.30 6.98 -2.42
C LEU A 136 -3.64 5.77 -1.79
N GLU A 137 -3.97 4.58 -2.24
CA GLU A 137 -3.41 3.36 -1.68
C GLU A 137 -3.13 2.30 -2.74
N PHE A 138 -1.98 1.65 -2.66
CA PHE A 138 -1.62 0.55 -3.55
C PHE A 138 -0.54 -0.36 -2.93
N GLN A 139 -0.46 -1.59 -3.42
CA GLN A 139 0.62 -2.52 -3.09
C GLN A 139 1.87 -2.14 -3.88
N LEU A 140 3.07 -2.08 -3.29
CA LEU A 140 4.27 -1.85 -4.09
C LEU A 140 4.52 -3.03 -5.06
N PRO A 141 4.80 -2.80 -6.36
CA PRO A 141 4.84 -3.90 -7.35
C PRO A 141 5.95 -4.94 -7.13
N PHE A 142 7.03 -4.55 -6.46
CA PHE A 142 8.20 -5.38 -6.20
C PHE A 142 8.40 -5.71 -4.71
N TYR A 143 7.54 -5.19 -3.83
CA TYR A 143 7.69 -5.30 -2.38
C TYR A 143 6.39 -5.68 -1.71
N HIS A 144 6.49 -6.40 -0.59
CA HIS A 144 5.32 -6.80 0.20
C HIS A 144 4.69 -5.63 0.99
N ALA A 145 5.26 -4.43 0.94
CA ALA A 145 4.68 -3.26 1.59
C ALA A 145 3.53 -2.66 0.77
N LYS A 146 2.41 -2.41 1.45
CA LYS A 146 1.33 -1.55 0.98
C LYS A 146 1.68 -0.10 1.31
N MET A 147 1.50 0.81 0.36
CA MET A 147 1.79 2.22 0.50
C MET A 147 0.48 3.01 0.43
N ALA A 148 0.27 3.88 1.42
CA ALA A 148 -0.85 4.79 1.51
C ALA A 148 -0.33 6.22 1.55
N PHE A 149 -0.88 7.09 0.70
CA PHE A 149 -0.61 8.51 0.66
C PHE A 149 -1.82 9.28 1.19
N ASP A 150 -1.53 10.21 2.08
CA ASP A 150 -2.38 11.32 2.46
C ASP A 150 -1.65 12.63 2.10
N GLU A 151 -2.28 13.78 2.30
CA GLU A 151 -1.77 15.08 1.79
C GLU A 151 -0.29 15.36 2.09
N ASN A 152 0.14 15.13 3.34
CA ASN A 152 1.51 15.39 3.81
C ASN A 152 2.21 14.14 4.36
N TRP A 153 1.59 12.98 4.26
CA TRP A 153 2.04 11.76 4.95
C TRP A 153 2.03 10.56 4.01
N ILE A 154 3.01 9.68 4.19
CA ILE A 154 2.96 8.34 3.65
C ILE A 154 2.95 7.36 4.81
N THR A 155 2.14 6.33 4.72
CA THR A 155 2.27 5.14 5.56
C THR A 155 2.66 3.96 4.68
N THR A 156 3.71 3.21 5.05
CA THR A 156 4.03 1.94 4.39
C THR A 156 3.94 0.79 5.37
N LYS A 157 3.14 -0.22 5.07
CA LYS A 157 2.88 -1.35 5.95
C LYS A 157 3.25 -2.66 5.28
N THR A 158 4.06 -3.47 5.94
CA THR A 158 4.25 -4.87 5.60
C THR A 158 3.60 -5.72 6.70
N GLU A 159 2.59 -6.51 6.34
CA GLU A 159 1.83 -7.30 7.33
C GLU A 159 2.75 -8.22 8.15
N GLY A 160 2.52 -8.24 9.47
CA GLY A 160 3.32 -9.01 10.42
C GLY A 160 4.78 -8.53 10.59
N LYS A 161 5.22 -7.47 9.90
CA LYS A 161 6.62 -7.00 9.95
C LYS A 161 6.78 -5.59 10.49
N PHE A 162 6.14 -4.58 9.88
CA PHE A 162 6.29 -3.19 10.32
C PHE A 162 5.22 -2.26 9.74
N THR A 163 5.11 -1.08 10.32
CA THR A 163 4.44 0.10 9.73
C THR A 163 5.37 1.30 9.83
N ASP A 164 5.71 1.92 8.71
CA ASP A 164 6.54 3.11 8.65
C ASP A 164 5.68 4.33 8.36
N TYR A 165 6.09 5.45 8.94
CA TYR A 165 5.44 6.74 8.82
C TYR A 165 6.43 7.74 8.26
N TRP A 166 6.05 8.37 7.15
CA TRP A 166 6.89 9.29 6.41
C TRP A 166 6.21 10.65 6.35
N GLU A 167 6.99 11.69 6.61
CA GLU A 167 6.54 13.09 6.55
C GLU A 167 7.07 13.73 5.28
N ARG A 168 6.22 14.45 4.55
CA ARG A 168 6.66 15.31 3.44
C ARG A 168 7.55 16.44 3.98
N VAL A 169 8.72 16.61 3.37
CA VAL A 169 9.69 17.66 3.71
C VAL A 169 9.91 18.67 2.59
N GLU A 170 9.55 18.31 1.34
CA GLU A 170 9.58 19.17 0.15
C GLU A 170 8.43 18.82 -0.80
#